data_AF-A0A2V7U8N0-F1
#
_entry.id   AF-A0A2V7U8N0-F1
#
_cell.length_a   1.000
_cell.length_b   1.000
_cell.length_c   1.000
_cell.angle_alpha   90.00
_cell.angle_beta   90.00
_cell.angle_gamma   90.00
#
_symmetry.space_group_name_H-M   'P 1'
#
loop_
_entity.id
_entity.type
_entity.pdbx_description
1 polymer ?
#
loop_
_entity_poly.entity_id
_entity_poly.type
_entity_poly.pdbx_seq_one_letter_code
_entity_poly.pdbx_strand_id
1 'polypeptide(L)'
;MMKRQWTLLILGAALLFASRGSLQPLEADNARILVTGGGQGTFGSDLDRDGSIDGSYFGIGIARGERGDDDNEKGDAAPSSGGHFVCAMWGNTHILGLPLMAVEGQVNSESVRWTKRKVTFRGVGTVDLGTGPAGFFTNVPFEVTVTPGGPGVGTLKLTVIGAFDGVPGDTIPGNGNYDLPVETVSSGYIRTQ
;
A
#
# COMPACT_ATOMS: atom_id res chain seq x y z
N MET A 1 -18.74 35.58 -82.17
CA MET A 1 -20.20 35.40 -82.23
C MET A 1 -20.65 34.58 -81.03
N MET A 2 -21.68 35.08 -80.35
CA MET A 2 -22.25 34.65 -79.07
C MET A 2 -22.44 33.14 -78.92
N LYS A 3 -22.11 32.58 -77.75
CA LYS A 3 -22.89 31.46 -77.18
C LYS A 3 -23.11 31.67 -75.68
N ARG A 4 -24.39 31.55 -75.34
CA ARG A 4 -25.10 31.90 -74.11
C ARG A 4 -24.69 31.05 -72.91
N GLN A 5 -24.76 31.69 -71.74
CA GLN A 5 -24.81 31.10 -70.42
C GLN A 5 -25.95 30.10 -70.27
N TRP A 6 -25.69 29.00 -69.55
CA TRP A 6 -26.68 28.30 -68.73
C TRP A 6 -26.10 28.12 -67.33
N THR A 7 -26.84 28.64 -66.36
CA THR A 7 -26.58 28.56 -64.92
C THR A 7 -27.11 27.22 -64.40
N LEU A 8 -26.31 26.45 -63.67
CA LEU A 8 -26.82 25.49 -62.70
C LEU A 8 -25.96 25.50 -61.42
N LEU A 9 -26.48 26.27 -60.47
CA LEU A 9 -26.56 26.04 -59.02
C LEU A 9 -26.21 24.60 -58.55
N ILE A 10 -25.35 24.47 -57.54
CA ILE A 10 -25.68 23.94 -56.19
C ILE A 10 -24.44 23.71 -55.31
N LEU A 11 -24.52 24.27 -54.09
CA LEU A 11 -23.97 23.88 -52.78
C LEU A 11 -22.46 23.50 -52.69
N GLY A 12 -21.65 24.10 -51.83
CA GLY A 12 -21.91 24.50 -50.45
C GLY A 12 -21.40 23.42 -49.50
N ALA A 13 -20.16 23.56 -49.01
CA ALA A 13 -19.69 22.99 -47.75
C ALA A 13 -18.34 23.62 -47.38
N ALA A 14 -18.37 24.57 -46.45
CA ALA A 14 -17.18 25.01 -45.73
C ALA A 14 -16.72 23.86 -44.82
N LEU A 15 -15.49 23.39 -45.03
CA LEU A 15 -14.88 22.40 -44.15
C LEU A 15 -14.55 23.07 -42.80
N LEU A 16 -15.31 22.73 -41.76
CA LEU A 16 -14.91 22.97 -40.38
C LEU A 16 -13.71 22.06 -40.05
N PHE A 17 -12.57 22.66 -39.73
CA PHE A 17 -11.49 21.97 -39.03
C PHE A 17 -11.92 21.73 -37.57
N ALA A 18 -12.51 20.57 -37.30
CA ALA A 18 -12.66 20.09 -35.94
C ALA A 18 -11.28 19.63 -35.45
N SER A 19 -10.60 20.46 -34.66
CA SER A 19 -9.45 20.04 -33.87
C SER A 19 -9.91 18.96 -32.90
N ARG A 20 -9.58 17.70 -33.20
CA ARG A 20 -9.68 16.60 -32.24
C ARG A 20 -8.61 16.83 -31.18
N GLY A 21 -8.93 17.66 -30.19
CA GLY A 21 -8.25 17.62 -28.91
C GLY A 21 -8.46 16.22 -28.35
N SER A 22 -7.42 15.40 -28.40
CA SER A 22 -7.40 14.12 -27.73
C SER A 22 -7.51 14.43 -26.24
N LEU A 23 -8.67 14.18 -25.65
CA LEU A 23 -8.81 14.10 -24.20
C LEU A 23 -8.06 12.84 -23.78
N GLN A 24 -6.74 12.95 -23.65
CA GLN A 24 -5.98 11.97 -22.91
C GLN A 24 -6.46 12.08 -21.45
N PRO A 25 -6.88 10.98 -20.81
CA PRO A 25 -7.03 10.99 -19.37
C PRO A 25 -5.69 11.45 -18.78
N LEU A 26 -5.72 12.33 -17.78
CA LEU A 26 -4.55 12.61 -16.96
C LEU A 26 -4.12 11.26 -16.33
N GLU A 27 -3.14 10.60 -16.91
CA GLU A 27 -2.36 9.58 -16.23
C GLU A 27 -1.64 10.28 -15.08
N ALA A 28 -2.23 10.19 -13.89
CA ALA A 28 -1.50 10.41 -12.65
C ALA A 28 -0.62 9.19 -12.39
N ASP A 29 0.40 8.98 -13.22
CA ASP A 29 1.45 8.01 -12.97
C ASP A 29 2.79 8.75 -12.88
N ASN A 30 3.19 9.05 -11.65
CA ASN A 30 4.52 9.58 -11.32
C ASN A 30 4.98 8.96 -9.99
N ALA A 31 4.98 7.63 -9.92
CA ALA A 31 5.26 6.92 -8.68
C ALA A 31 6.77 6.93 -8.34
N ARG A 32 7.19 7.93 -7.55
CA ARG A 32 8.12 7.64 -6.46
C ARG A 32 7.26 7.32 -5.27
N ILE A 33 7.17 6.04 -4.88
CA ILE A 33 6.57 5.66 -3.61
C ILE A 33 7.74 5.21 -2.74
N LEU A 34 8.13 6.07 -1.81
CA LEU A 34 9.08 5.73 -0.77
C LEU A 34 8.33 5.68 0.55
N VAL A 35 8.14 4.47 1.09
CA VAL A 35 7.64 4.30 2.46
C VAL A 35 8.77 3.75 3.31
N THR A 36 9.20 4.55 4.28
CA THR A 36 10.18 4.10 5.26
C THR A 36 9.65 4.38 6.65
N GLY A 37 9.95 3.48 7.57
CA GLY A 37 9.53 3.68 8.94
C GLY A 37 9.99 2.58 9.86
N GLY A 38 9.91 2.88 11.13
CA GLY A 38 10.14 1.90 12.17
C GLY A 38 9.86 2.48 13.54
N GLY A 39 9.59 1.61 14.49
CA GLY A 39 9.24 2.00 15.84
C GLY A 39 8.33 0.99 16.52
N GLN A 40 7.55 1.49 17.46
CA GLN A 40 6.53 0.73 18.16
C GLN A 40 5.14 1.29 17.84
N GLY A 41 4.19 0.39 17.64
CA GLY A 41 2.76 0.66 17.62
C GLY A 41 2.11 0.31 18.95
N THR A 42 0.86 0.73 19.13
CA THR A 42 0.00 0.30 20.23
C THR A 42 -1.46 0.30 19.78
N PHE A 43 -2.25 -0.64 20.27
CA PHE A 43 -3.70 -0.67 20.05
C PHE A 43 -4.46 0.33 20.93
N GLY A 44 -3.79 0.97 21.90
CA GLY A 44 -4.37 2.01 22.77
C GLY A 44 -5.34 1.50 23.85
N SER A 45 -5.65 0.21 23.85
CA SER A 45 -6.42 -0.48 24.89
C SER A 45 -5.97 -1.92 25.03
N ASP A 46 -6.19 -2.48 26.21
CA ASP A 46 -6.04 -3.91 26.51
C ASP A 46 -7.19 -4.68 25.82
N LEU A 47 -6.87 -5.43 24.77
CA LEU A 47 -7.88 -6.10 23.93
C LEU A 47 -8.07 -7.59 24.25
N ASP A 48 -7.15 -8.25 24.96
CA ASP A 48 -7.34 -9.62 25.47
C ASP A 48 -7.55 -9.72 26.98
N ARG A 49 -7.52 -8.59 27.69
CA ARG A 49 -7.81 -8.45 29.13
C ARG A 49 -6.75 -9.11 30.01
N ASP A 50 -5.50 -9.11 29.55
CA ASP A 50 -4.37 -9.61 30.35
C ASP A 50 -3.82 -8.56 31.35
N GLY A 51 -4.33 -7.33 31.27
CA GLY A 51 -3.93 -6.20 32.13
C GLY A 51 -2.86 -5.31 31.52
N SER A 52 -2.45 -5.55 30.27
CA SER A 52 -1.47 -4.75 29.54
C SER A 52 -2.02 -4.24 28.20
N ILE A 53 -1.47 -3.13 27.70
CA ILE A 53 -1.84 -2.63 26.37
C ILE A 53 -0.83 -3.18 25.38
N ASP A 54 -1.33 -3.91 24.40
CA ASP A 54 -0.51 -4.51 23.35
C ASP A 54 -0.12 -3.55 22.22
N GLY A 55 0.87 -3.99 21.46
CA GLY A 55 1.32 -3.35 20.23
C GLY A 55 2.42 -4.14 19.53
N SER A 56 2.84 -3.66 18.36
CA SER A 56 3.93 -4.26 17.59
C SER A 56 5.19 -3.40 17.60
N TYR A 57 6.33 -4.04 17.37
CA TYR A 57 7.49 -3.40 16.78
C TYR A 57 7.39 -3.54 15.26
N PHE A 58 7.55 -2.45 14.52
CA PHE A 58 7.45 -2.49 13.07
C PHE A 58 8.70 -1.93 12.40
N GLY A 59 8.95 -2.42 11.19
CA GLY A 59 9.96 -1.94 10.26
C GLY A 59 9.39 -1.97 8.84
N ILE A 60 9.59 -0.88 8.11
CA ILE A 60 9.05 -0.69 6.77
C ILE A 60 10.17 -0.14 5.89
N GLY A 61 10.47 -0.83 4.80
CA GLY A 61 11.38 -0.37 3.76
C GLY A 61 10.80 -0.68 2.40
N ILE A 62 10.04 0.25 1.82
CA ILE A 62 9.44 0.11 0.50
C ILE A 62 9.99 1.23 -0.38
N ALA A 63 10.60 0.85 -1.50
CA ALA A 63 11.09 1.79 -2.49
C ALA A 63 10.55 1.40 -3.87
N ARG A 64 10.00 2.37 -4.60
CA ARG A 64 9.75 2.25 -6.04
C ARG A 64 10.23 3.53 -6.75
N GLY A 65 11.13 3.38 -7.73
CA GLY A 65 11.52 4.38 -8.75
C GLY A 65 11.10 3.90 -10.16
N GLU A 66 11.05 4.71 -11.23
CA GLU A 66 11.89 5.87 -11.61
C GLU A 66 11.16 6.94 -12.48
N ARG A 67 11.76 8.14 -12.63
CA ARG A 67 11.73 8.91 -13.90
C ARG A 67 13.17 9.08 -14.37
N GLY A 68 13.54 8.40 -15.45
CA GLY A 68 14.54 8.92 -16.39
C GLY A 68 13.84 9.94 -17.30
N ASP A 69 14.51 11.04 -17.60
CA ASP A 69 14.65 11.59 -18.95
C ASP A 69 15.35 12.96 -18.85
N ASP A 70 16.32 13.17 -19.76
CA ASP A 70 17.09 14.39 -20.04
C ASP A 70 18.46 14.52 -19.31
N ASP A 71 19.50 13.89 -19.89
CA ASP A 71 20.78 14.53 -20.31
C ASP A 71 22.04 13.64 -20.20
N ASN A 72 22.02 12.52 -19.47
CA ASN A 72 23.23 11.74 -19.24
C ASN A 72 23.14 10.31 -19.77
N GLU A 73 23.75 10.14 -20.94
CA GLU A 73 24.21 8.90 -21.55
C GLU A 73 25.10 8.11 -20.57
N LYS A 74 24.49 7.25 -19.74
CA LYS A 74 25.02 5.94 -19.31
C LYS A 74 23.98 5.22 -18.47
N GLY A 75 23.38 4.19 -19.07
CA GLY A 75 22.41 3.33 -18.44
C GLY A 75 23.01 2.53 -17.29
N ASP A 76 22.45 2.74 -16.12
CA ASP A 76 22.39 1.81 -14.99
C ASP A 76 21.04 2.10 -14.28
N ALA A 77 19.92 1.80 -14.95
CA ALA A 77 18.60 1.84 -14.30
C ALA A 77 18.64 0.84 -13.14
N ALA A 78 18.53 1.34 -11.92
CA ALA A 78 18.61 0.48 -10.75
C ALA A 78 17.33 -0.38 -10.72
N PRO A 79 17.42 -1.69 -10.45
CA PRO A 79 16.22 -2.51 -10.39
C PRO A 79 15.28 -1.93 -9.32
N SER A 80 14.01 -1.73 -9.70
CA SER A 80 12.89 -1.53 -8.76
C SER A 80 12.84 -2.72 -7.81
N SER A 81 13.62 -2.67 -6.73
CA SER A 81 13.66 -3.70 -5.71
C SER A 81 12.37 -3.60 -4.91
N GLY A 82 11.56 -4.67 -4.93
CA GLY A 82 10.41 -4.82 -4.05
C GLY A 82 10.75 -4.46 -2.60
N GLY A 83 9.76 -3.96 -1.85
CA GLY A 83 9.96 -3.54 -0.48
C GLY A 83 10.05 -4.72 0.49
N HIS A 84 10.43 -4.44 1.73
CA HIS A 84 10.36 -5.38 2.85
C HIS A 84 9.52 -4.78 3.97
N PHE A 85 8.79 -5.65 4.65
CA PHE A 85 7.99 -5.31 5.81
C PHE A 85 8.24 -6.33 6.91
N VAL A 86 8.38 -5.82 8.13
CA VAL A 86 8.35 -6.61 9.35
C VAL A 86 7.39 -5.99 10.35
N CYS A 87 6.49 -6.81 10.87
CA CYS A 87 5.69 -6.54 12.05
C CYS A 87 6.03 -7.60 13.08
N ALA A 88 6.91 -7.25 14.00
CA ALA A 88 7.32 -8.09 15.10
C ALA A 88 6.40 -7.83 16.29
N MET A 89 5.69 -8.85 16.70
CA MET A 89 4.85 -8.88 17.88
C MET A 89 5.57 -9.58 19.05
N TRP A 90 6.86 -9.92 18.84
CA TRP A 90 7.75 -10.51 19.85
C TRP A 90 7.86 -9.62 21.10
N GLY A 91 7.61 -10.22 22.27
CA GLY A 91 7.83 -9.59 23.57
C GLY A 91 6.56 -9.26 24.36
N ASN A 92 5.40 -9.22 23.69
CA ASN A 92 4.08 -9.29 24.34
C ASN A 92 3.54 -10.70 24.09
N THR A 93 3.67 -11.57 25.09
CA THR A 93 3.49 -13.02 24.93
C THR A 93 2.06 -13.47 24.59
N HIS A 94 1.10 -12.55 24.49
CA HIS A 94 -0.20 -12.75 23.89
C HIS A 94 -0.59 -11.45 23.20
N ILE A 95 -0.53 -11.39 21.87
CA ILE A 95 -1.16 -10.26 21.18
C ILE A 95 -2.59 -10.68 20.91
N LEU A 96 -3.49 -10.13 21.71
CA LEU A 96 -4.92 -10.33 21.57
C LEU A 96 -5.29 -11.82 21.68
N GLY A 97 -4.65 -12.57 22.58
CA GLY A 97 -4.91 -14.01 22.76
C GLY A 97 -4.48 -14.92 21.59
N LEU A 98 -3.79 -14.40 20.58
CA LEU A 98 -3.18 -15.19 19.52
C LEU A 98 -1.68 -15.35 19.72
N PRO A 99 -1.12 -16.47 19.26
CA PRO A 99 0.30 -16.69 19.29
C PRO A 99 1.00 -15.98 18.11
N LEU A 100 0.40 -14.98 17.45
CA LEU A 100 1.05 -14.28 16.33
C LEU A 100 2.24 -13.47 16.84
N MET A 101 3.45 -13.92 16.49
CA MET A 101 4.71 -13.37 16.97
C MET A 101 5.41 -12.50 15.92
N ALA A 102 5.23 -12.79 14.64
CA ALA A 102 5.66 -11.88 13.58
C ALA A 102 4.97 -12.13 12.25
N VAL A 103 4.90 -11.06 11.45
CA VAL A 103 4.68 -11.12 10.00
C VAL A 103 5.84 -10.41 9.33
N GLU A 104 6.62 -11.15 8.56
CA GLU A 104 7.76 -10.62 7.82
C GLU A 104 7.71 -11.05 6.37
N GLY A 105 7.89 -10.13 5.42
CA GLY A 105 7.90 -10.54 4.02
C GLY A 105 8.23 -9.47 3.01
N GLN A 106 8.24 -9.92 1.76
CA GLN A 106 8.49 -9.09 0.59
C GLN A 106 7.20 -8.41 0.16
N VAL A 107 7.27 -7.10 -0.01
CA VAL A 107 6.22 -6.27 -0.58
C VAL A 107 6.33 -6.32 -2.09
N ASN A 108 5.27 -6.78 -2.75
CA ASN A 108 5.22 -6.98 -4.20
C ASN A 108 4.23 -6.05 -4.90
N SER A 109 3.39 -5.34 -4.14
CA SER A 109 2.48 -4.34 -4.70
C SER A 109 2.13 -3.27 -3.67
N GLU A 110 1.81 -2.07 -4.16
CA GLU A 110 1.40 -0.95 -3.34
C GLU A 110 0.41 -0.07 -4.09
N SER A 111 -0.38 0.67 -3.32
CA SER A 111 -1.34 1.65 -3.79
C SER A 111 -1.36 2.83 -2.82
N VAL A 112 -1.41 4.05 -3.36
CA VAL A 112 -1.44 5.27 -2.56
C VAL A 112 -2.78 5.96 -2.72
N ARG A 113 -3.40 6.33 -1.60
CA ARG A 113 -4.58 7.19 -1.53
C ARG A 113 -4.19 8.55 -0.97
N TRP A 114 -3.72 9.43 -1.85
CA TRP A 114 -3.19 10.75 -1.52
C TRP A 114 -4.16 11.64 -0.72
N THR A 115 -5.47 11.54 -1.00
CA THR A 115 -6.50 12.33 -0.29
C THR A 115 -6.59 12.04 1.21
N LYS A 116 -6.13 10.86 1.65
CA LYS A 116 -6.10 10.45 3.06
C LYS A 116 -4.69 10.30 3.61
N ARG A 117 -3.66 10.61 2.81
CA ARG A 117 -2.24 10.30 3.09
C ARG A 117 -2.07 8.84 3.56
N LYS A 118 -2.81 7.92 2.93
CA LYS A 118 -2.78 6.50 3.24
C LYS A 118 -1.99 5.77 2.16
N VAL A 119 -1.07 4.91 2.58
CA VAL A 119 -0.40 3.97 1.68
C VAL A 119 -0.80 2.57 2.09
N THR A 120 -1.25 1.78 1.13
CA THR A 120 -1.57 0.37 1.32
C THR A 120 -0.64 -0.46 0.47
N PHE A 121 0.04 -1.43 1.07
CA PHE A 121 0.94 -2.33 0.38
C PHE A 121 0.65 -3.77 0.73
N ARG A 122 0.96 -4.68 -0.19
CA ARG A 122 0.69 -6.11 -0.08
C ARG A 122 1.94 -6.88 -0.41
N GLY A 123 2.00 -8.09 0.14
CA GLY A 123 3.13 -8.96 -0.02
C GLY A 123 2.81 -10.39 0.31
N VAL A 124 3.86 -11.20 0.25
CA VAL A 124 3.85 -12.56 0.78
C VAL A 124 4.99 -12.67 1.77
N GLY A 125 4.69 -13.30 2.90
CA GLY A 125 5.61 -13.36 4.02
C GLY A 125 5.56 -14.68 4.76
N THR A 126 6.33 -14.70 5.83
CA THR A 126 6.30 -15.71 6.87
C THR A 126 5.49 -15.17 8.03
N VAL A 127 4.56 -15.98 8.51
CA VAL A 127 3.89 -15.80 9.79
C VAL A 127 4.54 -16.73 10.80
N ASP A 128 5.04 -16.15 11.89
CA ASP A 128 5.55 -16.89 13.04
C ASP A 128 4.51 -16.87 14.15
N LEU A 129 4.11 -18.06 14.61
CA LEU A 129 3.21 -18.23 15.75
C LEU A 129 3.93 -18.50 17.08
N GLY A 130 5.26 -18.45 17.17
CA GLY A 130 5.97 -18.67 18.44
C GLY A 130 5.84 -20.08 19.05
N THR A 131 5.13 -21.02 18.42
CA THR A 131 4.91 -22.39 18.91
C THR A 131 6.00 -23.36 18.46
N GLY A 132 7.21 -22.86 18.21
CA GLY A 132 8.32 -23.62 17.65
C GLY A 132 8.20 -23.85 16.13
N PRO A 133 8.97 -24.79 15.53
CA PRO A 133 9.08 -24.95 14.08
C PRO A 133 7.75 -25.16 13.34
N ALA A 134 6.75 -25.75 13.99
CA ALA A 134 5.42 -25.97 13.42
C ALA A 134 4.55 -24.70 13.36
N GLY A 135 4.95 -23.63 14.04
CA GLY A 135 4.27 -22.34 14.05
C GLY A 135 4.72 -21.39 12.92
N PHE A 136 5.62 -21.83 12.04
CA PHE A 136 6.11 -21.02 10.92
C PHE A 136 5.34 -21.35 9.64
N PHE A 137 4.56 -20.39 9.15
CA PHE A 137 3.81 -20.50 7.90
C PHE A 137 4.44 -19.61 6.86
N THR A 138 4.91 -20.17 5.75
CA THR A 138 5.52 -19.41 4.65
C THR A 138 4.51 -19.17 3.52
N ASN A 139 4.79 -18.18 2.68
CA ASN A 139 3.94 -17.78 1.55
C ASN A 139 2.54 -17.31 1.98
N VAL A 140 2.44 -16.69 3.16
CA VAL A 140 1.19 -16.14 3.66
C VAL A 140 1.00 -14.74 3.09
N PRO A 141 -0.09 -14.46 2.35
CA PRO A 141 -0.35 -13.13 1.84
C PRO A 141 -0.72 -12.17 2.97
N PHE A 142 -0.25 -10.93 2.87
CA PHE A 142 -0.57 -9.89 3.83
C PHE A 142 -0.90 -8.57 3.12
N GLU A 143 -1.67 -7.73 3.81
CA GLU A 143 -1.88 -6.32 3.47
C GLU A 143 -1.54 -5.45 4.66
N VAL A 144 -0.89 -4.33 4.41
CA VAL A 144 -0.63 -3.30 5.41
C VAL A 144 -1.12 -1.97 4.90
N THR A 145 -1.85 -1.22 5.74
CA THR A 145 -2.20 0.17 5.49
C THR A 145 -1.54 1.06 6.52
N VAL A 146 -0.86 2.12 6.07
CA VAL A 146 -0.18 3.07 6.95
C VAL A 146 -0.61 4.52 6.70
N THR A 147 -0.50 5.35 7.74
CA THR A 147 -0.47 6.82 7.61
C THR A 147 0.86 7.36 8.14
N PRO A 148 1.49 8.32 7.44
CA PRO A 148 2.75 8.90 7.88
C PRO A 148 2.55 9.72 9.15
N GLY A 149 3.56 9.70 10.03
CA GLY A 149 3.53 10.41 11.30
C GLY A 149 4.45 9.78 12.34
N GLY A 150 4.74 10.54 13.39
CA GLY A 150 5.41 10.06 14.61
C GLY A 150 4.38 9.65 15.67
N PRO A 151 4.77 9.67 16.97
CA PRO A 151 3.91 9.26 18.06
C PRO A 151 2.55 9.96 18.10
N GLY A 152 1.48 9.20 18.28
CA GLY A 152 0.10 9.70 18.35
C GLY A 152 -0.51 10.14 17.01
N VAL A 153 0.24 10.06 15.91
CA VAL A 153 -0.18 10.55 14.58
C VAL A 153 -0.07 9.48 13.50
N GLY A 154 1.07 8.79 13.44
CA GLY A 154 1.26 7.68 12.51
C GLY A 154 0.36 6.51 12.87
N THR A 155 -0.14 5.79 11.87
CA THR A 155 -0.93 4.57 12.10
C THR A 155 -0.48 3.44 11.19
N LEU A 156 -0.71 2.21 11.65
CA LEU A 156 -0.46 0.97 10.92
C LEU A 156 -1.65 0.04 11.14
N LYS A 157 -2.13 -0.60 10.09
CA LYS A 157 -3.09 -1.71 10.15
C LYS A 157 -2.53 -2.87 9.33
N LEU A 158 -2.36 -4.03 9.96
CA LEU A 158 -1.97 -5.27 9.31
C LEU A 158 -3.19 -6.17 9.12
N THR A 159 -3.30 -6.81 7.97
CA THR A 159 -4.25 -7.87 7.69
C THR A 159 -3.49 -9.08 7.17
N VAL A 160 -3.65 -10.24 7.81
CA VAL A 160 -3.14 -11.52 7.31
C VAL A 160 -4.26 -12.19 6.52
N ILE A 161 -4.03 -12.46 5.24
CA ILE A 161 -5.07 -12.85 4.31
C ILE A 161 -5.23 -14.37 4.29
N GLY A 162 -6.46 -14.86 4.40
CA GLY A 162 -6.75 -16.30 4.31
C GLY A 162 -6.43 -17.11 5.57
N ALA A 163 -6.15 -16.46 6.70
CA ALA A 163 -5.72 -17.11 7.93
C ALA A 163 -6.35 -16.45 9.17
N PHE A 164 -6.47 -17.22 10.25
CA PHE A 164 -6.89 -16.80 11.59
C PHE A 164 -8.18 -15.95 11.66
N ASP A 165 -9.17 -16.25 10.82
CA ASP A 165 -10.49 -15.60 10.85
C ASP A 165 -11.28 -15.97 12.13
N GLY A 166 -11.89 -14.96 12.78
CA GLY A 166 -12.79 -15.12 13.92
C GLY A 166 -12.11 -15.43 15.26
N VAL A 167 -10.78 -15.41 15.29
CA VAL A 167 -10.00 -15.51 16.53
C VAL A 167 -9.99 -14.16 17.27
N PRO A 168 -9.61 -14.12 18.56
CA PRO A 168 -9.55 -12.85 19.28
C PRO A 168 -8.52 -11.90 18.63
N GLY A 169 -8.84 -10.60 18.63
CA GLY A 169 -8.08 -9.59 17.90
C GLY A 169 -8.52 -9.38 16.45
N ASP A 170 -9.31 -10.28 15.87
CA ASP A 170 -9.90 -10.08 14.55
C ASP A 170 -11.05 -9.07 14.59
N THR A 171 -10.86 -7.95 13.91
CA THR A 171 -11.86 -6.87 13.88
C THR A 171 -13.00 -7.13 12.90
N ILE A 172 -12.87 -8.10 11.97
CA ILE A 172 -13.91 -8.42 10.98
C ILE A 172 -14.11 -9.94 10.84
N PRO A 173 -14.72 -10.60 11.84
CA PRO A 173 -14.98 -12.04 11.79
C PRO A 173 -15.87 -12.46 10.62
N GLY A 174 -15.55 -13.61 10.01
CA GLY A 174 -16.27 -14.28 8.93
C GLY A 174 -15.87 -13.83 7.52
N ASN A 175 -14.80 -13.05 7.36
CA ASN A 175 -14.34 -12.57 6.06
C ASN A 175 -13.16 -13.37 5.47
N GLY A 176 -12.69 -14.39 6.19
CA GLY A 176 -11.57 -15.25 5.81
C GLY A 176 -10.17 -14.69 6.10
N ASN A 177 -10.04 -13.56 6.80
CA ASN A 177 -8.75 -12.92 7.12
C ASN A 177 -8.60 -12.68 8.62
N TYR A 178 -7.38 -12.36 9.03
CA TYR A 178 -7.11 -11.83 10.35
C TYR A 178 -6.89 -10.32 10.24
N ASP A 179 -7.92 -9.55 10.56
CA ASP A 179 -7.91 -8.10 10.49
C ASP A 179 -7.54 -7.48 11.84
N LEU A 180 -6.24 -7.25 12.06
CA LEU A 180 -5.79 -6.60 13.29
C LEU A 180 -6.37 -5.18 13.42
N PRO A 181 -6.60 -4.71 14.65
CA PRO A 181 -6.99 -3.33 14.89
C PRO A 181 -5.92 -2.36 14.39
N VAL A 182 -6.32 -1.10 14.21
CA VAL A 182 -5.37 -0.05 13.84
C VAL A 182 -4.46 0.24 15.04
N GLU A 183 -3.16 0.12 14.83
CA GLU A 183 -2.14 0.57 15.75
C GLU A 183 -1.81 2.04 15.53
N THR A 184 -1.61 2.78 16.62
CA THR A 184 -1.05 4.12 16.59
C THR A 184 0.43 4.04 16.94
N VAL A 185 1.28 4.77 16.22
CA VAL A 185 2.71 4.86 16.54
C VAL A 185 2.86 5.41 17.96
N SER A 186 3.59 4.71 18.82
CA SER A 186 3.91 5.10 20.19
C SER A 186 5.36 5.59 20.29
N SER A 187 6.27 5.05 19.48
CA SER A 187 7.65 5.52 19.31
C SER A 187 8.12 5.36 17.85
N GLY A 188 9.10 6.14 17.40
CA GLY A 188 9.60 6.10 16.02
C GLY A 188 8.78 6.94 15.04
N TYR A 189 8.75 6.55 13.76
CA TYR A 189 8.01 7.28 12.72
C TYR A 189 7.72 6.45 11.46
N ILE A 190 6.72 6.89 10.69
CA ILE A 190 6.44 6.47 9.31
C ILE A 190 6.55 7.68 8.39
N ARG A 191 7.28 7.53 7.28
CA ARG A 191 7.45 8.53 6.23
C ARG A 191 6.96 7.98 4.90
N THR A 192 6.36 8.86 4.12
CA THR A 192 5.92 8.60 2.75
C THR A 192 6.41 9.75 1.88
N GLN A 193 7.02 9.46 0.73
CA GLN A 193 7.33 10.43 -0.32
C GLN A 193 6.69 9.99 -1.62
#